data_AF-A0AAW5RLV4-F1
#
_entry.id   AF-A0AAW5RLV4-F1
#
_cell.length_a   1.000
_cell.length_b   1.000
_cell.length_c   1.000
_cell.angle_alpha   90.00
_cell.angle_beta   90.00
_cell.angle_gamma   90.00
#
_symmetry.space_group_name_H-M   'P 1'
#
loop_
_entity.id
_entity.type
_entity.pdbx_description
1 polymer ?
#
loop_
_entity_poly.entity_id
_entity_poly.type
_entity_poly.pdbx_seq_one_letter_code
_entity_poly.pdbx_strand_id
1 'polypeptide(L)' 'MSPIHTPDEVSGFVCLEPQSHAVNAHHLAGHPGLRLLGRWDRMSLGMTLSLRPAP' A
#
# COMPACT_ATOMS: atom_id res chain seq x y z
N MET A 1 -0.82 9.01 4.62
CA MET A 1 -0.56 7.62 5.02
C MET A 1 0.70 7.18 4.29
N SER A 2 1.66 6.58 4.99
CA SER A 2 2.96 6.23 4.41
C SER A 2 2.90 4.85 3.76
N PRO A 3 3.40 4.67 2.53
CA PRO A 3 3.61 3.34 1.92
C PRO A 3 4.87 2.64 2.45
N ILE A 4 5.51 3.23 3.47
CA ILE A 4 6.74 2.74 4.10
C ILE A 4 6.49 2.65 5.59
N HIS A 5 6.76 1.48 6.17
CA HIS A 5 6.69 1.25 7.61
C HIS A 5 8.01 0.65 8.10
N THR A 6 8.57 1.27 9.14
CA THR A 6 9.69 0.70 9.90
C THR A 6 9.12 0.25 11.24
N PRO A 7 9.18 -1.05 11.58
CA PRO A 7 8.58 -1.55 12.81
C PRO A 7 9.24 -0.97 14.07
N ASP A 8 10.56 -0.93 14.09
CA ASP A 8 11.37 -0.24 15.09
C ASP A 8 12.77 0.13 14.56
N GLU A 9 13.46 1.05 15.24
CA GLU A 9 14.78 1.56 14.85
C GLU A 9 15.88 0.48 14.84
N VAL A 10 15.64 -0.67 15.49
CA VAL A 10 16.63 -1.73 15.68
C VAL A 10 16.43 -2.90 14.72
N SER A 11 15.22 -3.04 14.14
CA SER A 11 14.85 -4.15 13.26
C SER A 11 15.76 -4.30 12.04
N GLY A 12 16.37 -3.22 11.56
CA GLY A 12 17.27 -3.25 10.41
C GLY A 12 16.57 -3.58 9.08
N PHE A 13 15.25 -3.48 9.03
CA PHE A 13 14.47 -3.67 7.82
C PHE A 13 13.34 -2.63 7.71
N VAL A 14 12.78 -2.54 6.50
CA VAL A 14 11.63 -1.68 6.20
C VAL A 14 10.58 -2.46 5.42
N CYS A 15 9.32 -2.21 5.71
CA CYS A 15 8.17 -2.71 4.96
C CYS A 15 7.83 -1.74 3.83
N LEU A 16 7.76 -2.25 2.59
CA LEU A 16 7.23 -1.55 1.44
C LEU A 16 5.77 -1.98 1.25
N GLU A 17 4.83 -1.06 1.43
CA GLU A 17 3.41 -1.34 1.51
C GLU A 17 2.63 -0.64 0.38
N PRO A 18 2.58 -1.22 -0.83
CA PRO A 18 1.65 -0.74 -1.85
C PRO A 18 0.21 -1.02 -1.38
N GLN A 19 -0.58 0.04 -1.23
CA GLN A 19 -1.95 -0.04 -0.73
C GLN A 19 -2.93 0.46 -1.80
N SER A 20 -4.11 -0.15 -1.89
CA SER A 20 -5.17 0.31 -2.80
C SER A 20 -5.94 1.52 -2.26
N HIS A 21 -6.00 1.66 -0.94
CA HIS A 21 -6.67 2.74 -0.22
C HIS A 21 -6.04 2.91 1.17
N ALA A 22 -6.35 4.01 1.85
CA ALA A 22 -5.83 4.28 3.18
C ALA A 22 -6.44 3.34 4.25
N VAL A 23 -5.67 3.05 5.30
CA VAL A 23 -6.16 2.43 6.54
C VAL A 23 -7.41 3.15 7.01
N ASN A 24 -8.36 2.36 7.48
CA ASN A 24 -9.63 2.83 8.01
C ASN A 24 -10.56 3.49 6.97
N ALA A 25 -10.27 3.48 5.67
CA ALA A 25 -11.15 4.14 4.68
C ALA A 25 -12.59 3.59 4.70
N HIS A 26 -12.80 2.33 5.09
CA HIS A 26 -14.13 1.72 5.19
C HIS A 26 -14.99 2.30 6.33
N HIS A 27 -14.39 2.99 7.31
CA HIS A 27 -15.10 3.68 8.38
C HIS A 27 -15.23 5.20 8.14
N LEU A 28 -14.57 5.74 7.11
CA LEU A 28 -14.65 7.17 6.81
C LEU A 28 -15.87 7.48 5.94
N ALA A 29 -16.49 8.64 6.19
CA ALA A 29 -17.60 9.12 5.37
C ALA A 29 -17.17 9.20 3.90
N GLY A 30 -17.98 8.60 3.02
CA GLY A 30 -17.70 8.55 1.58
C GLY A 30 -16.68 7.51 1.14
N HIS A 31 -16.14 6.69 2.07
CA HIS A 31 -15.29 5.52 1.76
C HIS A 31 -14.12 5.83 0.80
N PRO A 32 -13.25 6.82 1.10
CA PRO A 32 -12.29 7.37 0.15
C PRO A 32 -11.30 6.32 -0.36
N GLY A 33 -11.21 6.18 -1.68
CA GLY A 33 -10.32 5.22 -2.34
C GLY A 33 -10.82 3.77 -2.34
N LEU A 34 -11.91 3.46 -1.64
CA LEU A 34 -12.57 2.15 -1.76
C LEU A 34 -13.31 2.06 -3.09
N ARG A 35 -13.15 0.93 -3.77
CA ARG A 35 -13.83 0.62 -5.01
C ARG A 35 -14.53 -0.72 -4.89
N LEU A 36 -15.85 -0.72 -5.03
CA LEU A 36 -16.61 -1.95 -5.15
C LEU A 36 -16.37 -2.55 -6.54
N LEU A 37 -16.02 -3.83 -6.58
CA LEU A 37 -15.91 -4.57 -7.84
C LEU A 37 -17.24 -5.27 -8.11
N GLY A 38 -17.84 -5.00 -9.27
CA GLY A 38 -19.04 -5.69 -9.73
C GLY A 38 -18.73 -7.10 -10.22
N ARG A 39 -19.76 -7.81 -10.67
CA ARG A 39 -19.56 -9.09 -11.34
C ARG A 39 -18.65 -8.90 -12.54
N TRP A 40 -17.59 -9.71 -12.59
CA TRP A 40 -16.57 -9.75 -13.66
C TRP A 40 -15.57 -8.60 -13.68
N ASP A 41 -15.67 -7.63 -12.77
CA ASP A 41 -14.64 -6.62 -12.63
C ASP A 41 -13.34 -7.24 -12.12
N ARG A 42 -12.22 -6.66 -12.56
CA ARG A 42 -10.90 -6.99 -12.06
C ARG A 42 -10.21 -5.76 -11.50
N MET A 43 -9.31 -6.00 -10.57
CA MET A 43 -8.34 -5.02 -10.10
C MET A 43 -6.96 -5.65 -10.18
N SER A 44 -5.99 -4.88 -10.65
CA SER A 44 -4.58 -5.25 -10.61
C SER A 44 -3.87 -4.25 -9.72
N LEU A 45 -3.00 -4.75 -8.84
CA LEU A 45 -2.07 -3.97 -8.06
C LEU A 45 -0.67 -4.52 -8.34
N GLY A 46 0.27 -3.64 -8.65
CA GLY A 46 1.63 -4.01 -8.98
C GLY A 46 2.62 -3.09 -8.27
N MET A 47 3.76 -3.66 -7.89
CA MET A 47 4.90 -2.93 -7.37
C MET A 47 6.14 -3.40 -8.12
N THR A 48 6.95 -2.44 -8.57
CA THR A 48 8.24 -2.71 -9.21
C THR A 48 9.34 -2.18 -8.31
N LEU A 49 10.31 -3.03 -7.98
CA LEU A 49 11.47 -2.67 -7.18
C LEU A 49 12.72 -2.76 -8.04
N SER A 50 13.47 -1.67 -8.09
CA SER A 50 14.75 -1.60 -8.79
C SER A 50 15.84 -1.23 -7.80
N LEU A 51 16.78 -2.14 -7.58
CA LEU A 51 17.98 -1.87 -6.79
C LEU A 51 19.08 -1.37 -7.71
N ARG A 52 19.79 -0.33 -7.27
CA ARG A 52 21.04 0.10 -7.87
C ARG A 52 22.13 -0.03 -6.82
N PRO A 53 23.33 -0.54 -7.17
CA PRO A 53 24.47 -0.51 -6.28
C PRO A 53 24.77 0.92 -5.83
N ALA A 54 25.26 1.08 -4.60
CA ALA A 54 25.88 2.33 -4.21
C ALA A 54 27.15 2.55 -5.05
N PRO A 55 27.49 3.81 -5.39
CA PRO A 55 28.75 4.12 -6.06
C PRO A 55 29.98 3.71 -5.23
#